data_AF-A0A5N3CXS5-F1
#
_entry.id   AF-A0A5N3CXS5-F1
#
_cell.length_a   1.000
_cell.length_b   1.000
_cell.length_c   1.000
_cell.angle_alpha   90.00
_cell.angle_beta   90.00
_cell.angle_gamma   90.00
#
_symmetry.space_group_name_H-M   'P 1'
#
loop_
_entity.id
_entity.type
_entity.pdbx_description
1 polymer ?
#
loop_
_entity_poly.entity_id
_entity_poly.type
_entity_poly.pdbx_seq_one_letter_code
_entity_poly.pdbx_strand_id
1 'polypeptide(L)' 'MPYPTNVVALVESDFLAKAREMMKDREQAFNLYEWAIKCLHLGEHRELVEQLLGELINEVFALNVQLHGRENNQSQ' A
#
# COMPACT_ATOMS: atom_id res chain seq x y z
N MET A 1 -18.55 -16.35 0.70
CA MET A 1 -18.16 -15.22 1.57
C MET A 1 -17.31 -14.28 0.74
N PRO A 2 -17.61 -12.98 0.64
CA PRO A 2 -16.72 -12.06 -0.06
C PRO A 2 -15.39 -12.05 0.70
N TYR A 3 -14.30 -12.38 0.01
CA TYR A 3 -12.97 -12.26 0.60
C TYR A 3 -12.76 -10.79 1.01
N PRO A 4 -12.18 -10.51 2.18
CA PRO A 4 -11.80 -9.14 2.50
C PRO A 4 -10.90 -8.62 1.39
N THR A 5 -11.24 -7.43 0.85
CA THR A 5 -10.52 -6.81 -0.27
C THR A 5 -9.05 -6.54 0.07
N ASN A 6 -8.72 -6.45 1.36
CA ASN A 6 -7.39 -6.19 1.87
C ASN A 6 -6.74 -7.50 2.35
N VAL A 7 -5.49 -7.72 1.92
CA VAL A 7 -4.63 -8.83 2.35
C VAL A 7 -4.07 -8.57 3.75
N VAL A 8 -3.73 -7.31 4.03
CA VAL A 8 -3.26 -6.85 5.34
C VAL A 8 -4.35 -6.00 5.98
N ALA A 9 -4.84 -6.41 7.14
CA ALA A 9 -5.80 -5.63 7.90
C ALA A 9 -5.10 -4.42 8.54
N LEU A 10 -5.51 -3.21 8.15
CA LEU A 10 -4.97 -1.95 8.65
C LEU A 10 -6.09 -1.09 9.22
N VAL A 11 -5.74 -0.30 10.24
CA VAL A 11 -6.61 0.79 10.72
C VAL A 11 -6.30 2.02 9.88
N GLU A 12 -7.34 2.63 9.34
CA GLU A 12 -7.22 3.87 8.58
C GLU A 12 -6.59 4.97 9.43
N SER A 13 -5.61 5.68 8.90
CA SER A 13 -4.86 6.71 9.63
C SER A 13 -4.51 7.89 8.72
N ASP A 14 -4.33 9.07 9.33
CA ASP A 14 -3.94 10.29 8.59
C ASP A 14 -2.62 10.09 7.83
N PHE A 15 -1.73 9.27 8.38
CA PHE A 15 -0.49 8.87 7.72
C PHE A 15 -0.75 8.08 6.44
N LEU A 16 -1.61 7.06 6.48
CA LEU A 16 -1.94 6.23 5.31
C LEU A 16 -2.67 7.05 4.24
N ALA A 17 -3.60 7.91 4.64
CA ALA A 17 -4.28 8.83 3.73
C ALA A 17 -3.28 9.73 2.98
N LYS A 18 -2.31 10.30 3.71
CA LYS A 18 -1.24 11.10 3.12
C LYS A 18 -0.28 10.29 2.27
N ALA A 19 0.10 9.08 2.70
CA ALA A 19 0.96 8.19 1.93
C ALA A 19 0.34 7.85 0.56
N ARG A 20 -0.96 7.54 0.52
CA ARG A 20 -1.70 7.32 -0.74
C ARG A 20 -1.72 8.56 -1.63
N GLU A 21 -1.85 9.75 -1.05
CA GLU A 21 -1.78 11.00 -1.82
C GLU A 21 -0.38 11.20 -2.43
N MET A 22 0.67 10.98 -1.63
CA MET A 22 2.06 11.08 -2.08
C MET A 22 2.37 10.10 -3.21
N MET A 23 1.78 8.90 -3.20
CA MET A 23 1.98 7.91 -4.27
C MET A 23 1.41 8.31 -5.65
N LYS A 24 0.58 9.37 -5.74
CA LYS A 24 0.03 9.86 -7.01
C LYS A 24 1.02 10.69 -7.83
N ASP A 25 2.07 11.19 -7.19
CA ASP A 25 3.13 11.96 -7.85
C ASP A 25 4.48 11.24 -7.70
N ARG A 26 5.29 11.26 -8.77
CA ARG A 26 6.55 10.51 -8.80
C ARG A 26 7.56 11.03 -7.79
N GLU A 27 7.66 12.34 -7.62
CA GLU A 27 8.62 12.96 -6.70
C GLU A 27 8.20 12.70 -5.25
N GLN A 28 6.91 12.87 -4.95
CA GLN A 28 6.37 12.59 -3.62
C GLN A 28 6.47 11.10 -3.26
N ALA A 29 6.24 10.18 -4.20
CA ALA A 29 6.45 8.75 -3.98
C ALA A 29 7.92 8.43 -3.65
N PHE A 30 8.87 9.07 -4.33
CA PHE A 30 10.29 8.92 -4.02
C PHE A 30 10.63 9.49 -2.63
N ASN A 31 10.09 10.66 -2.27
CA ASN A 31 10.28 11.25 -0.94
C ASN A 31 9.74 10.34 0.18
N LEU A 32 8.60 9.69 -0.04
CA LEU A 32 8.03 8.71 0.89
C LEU A 32 8.95 7.49 1.05
N TYR A 33 9.52 7.01 -0.06
CA TYR A 33 10.51 5.93 -0.04
C TYR A 33 11.77 6.32 0.75
N GLU A 34 12.36 7.50 0.48
CA GLU A 34 13.55 7.96 1.19
C GLU A 34 13.29 8.10 2.70
N TRP A 35 12.12 8.64 3.07
CA TRP A 35 11.70 8.73 4.47
C TRP A 35 11.59 7.34 5.11
N ALA A 36 10.97 6.37 4.43
CA ALA A 36 10.82 5.01 4.95
C ALA A 36 12.18 4.32 5.13
N ILE A 37 13.10 4.45 4.17
CA ILE A 37 14.46 3.92 4.27
C ILE A 37 15.22 4.55 5.44
N LYS A 38 15.09 5.87 5.63
CA LYS A 38 15.70 6.55 6.77
C LYS A 38 15.16 6.03 8.10
N CYS A 39 13.84 5.86 8.21
CA CYS A 39 13.21 5.29 9.41
C CYS A 39 13.70 3.87 9.71
N LEU A 40 13.84 3.03 8.68
CA LEU A 40 14.38 1.68 8.82
C LEU A 40 15.83 1.67 9.33
N HIS A 41 16.70 2.52 8.78
CA HIS A 41 18.10 2.60 9.22
C HIS A 41 18.26 3.16 10.63
N LEU A 42 17.42 4.12 11.02
CA LEU A 42 17.47 4.74 12.35
C LEU A 42 16.69 3.97 13.42
N GLY A 43 15.84 3.01 13.02
CA GLY A 43 14.94 2.29 13.93
C GLY A 43 13.81 3.17 14.48
N GLU A 44 13.44 4.24 13.77
CA GLU A 44 12.41 5.20 14.16
C GLU A 44 11.09 4.93 13.43
N HIS A 45 9.97 5.43 13.97
CA HIS A 45 8.66 5.38 13.32
C HIS A 45 8.21 3.98 12.84
N ARG A 46 8.67 2.92 13.53
CA ARG A 46 8.47 1.53 13.14
C ARG A 46 7.02 1.17 12.81
N GLU A 47 6.08 1.60 13.64
CA GLU A 47 4.64 1.33 13.43
C GLU A 47 4.11 1.96 12.13
N LEU A 48 4.59 3.16 11.77
CA LEU A 48 4.19 3.84 10.54
C LEU A 48 4.80 3.15 9.32
N VAL A 49 6.04 2.65 9.43
CA VAL A 49 6.67 1.85 8.37
C VAL A 49 5.94 0.51 8.18
N GLU A 50 5.54 -0.16 9.27
CA GLU A 50 4.75 -1.40 9.21
C GLU A 50 3.38 -1.15 8.54
N GLN A 51 2.71 -0.05 8.89
CA GLN A 51 1.46 0.37 8.22
C GLN A 51 1.67 0.65 6.73
N LEU A 52 2.72 1.40 6.37
CA LEU A 52 3.06 1.71 4.97
C LEU A 52 3.28 0.44 4.15
N LEU A 53 4.01 -0.54 4.69
CA LEU A 53 4.24 -1.82 4.02
C LEU A 53 2.93 -2.58 3.79
N GLY A 54 2.05 -2.64 4.79
CA GLY A 54 0.74 -3.26 4.64
C GLY A 54 -0.09 -2.60 3.54
N GLU A 55 -0.05 -1.28 3.46
CA GLU A 55 -0.82 -0.51 2.49
C GLU A 55 -0.31 -0.77 1.07
N LEU A 56 1.01 -0.78 0.88
CA LEU A 56 1.63 -1.10 -0.41
C LEU A 56 1.25 -2.52 -0.88
N ILE A 57 1.21 -3.50 0.03
CA ILE A 57 0.76 -4.86 -0.28
C ILE A 57 -0.70 -4.85 -0.74
N ASN A 58 -1.57 -4.13 -0.03
CA ASN A 58 -2.99 -4.02 -0.39
C ASN A 58 -3.19 -3.36 -1.76
N GLU A 59 -2.49 -2.26 -2.04
CA GLU A 59 -2.56 -1.54 -3.31
C GLU A 59 -2.08 -2.42 -4.48
N VAL A 60 -0.94 -3.11 -4.33
CA VAL A 60 -0.44 -4.04 -5.36
C VAL A 60 -1.39 -5.21 -5.57
N PHE A 61 -1.98 -5.75 -4.50
CA PHE A 61 -2.98 -6.81 -4.61
C PHE A 61 -4.23 -6.34 -5.35
N ALA A 62 -4.77 -5.17 -4.99
CA ALA A 62 -5.93 -4.58 -5.63
C ALA A 62 -5.68 -4.33 -7.12
N LEU A 63 -4.52 -3.79 -7.49
CA LEU A 63 -4.11 -3.61 -8.89
C LEU A 63 -4.05 -4.94 -9.64
N ASN A 64 -3.43 -5.97 -9.05
CA ASN A 64 -3.35 -7.29 -9.67
C ASN A 64 -4.73 -7.94 -9.87
N VAL A 65 -5.64 -7.79 -8.89
CA VAL A 65 -7.02 -8.27 -9.01
C VAL A 65 -7.77 -7.49 -10.09
N GLN A 66 -7.56 -6.17 -10.22
CA GLN A 66 -8.20 -5.37 -11.27
C GLN A 66 -7.71 -5.74 -12.68
N LEU A 67 -6.41 -6.01 -12.82
CA LEU A 67 -5.78 -6.37 -14.10
C LEU A 67 -6.14 -7.80 -14.52
N HIS A 68 -5.92 -8.78 -13.63
CA HIS A 68 -6.04 -10.21 -13.94
C HIS A 68 -7.39 -10.83 -13.54
N GLY A 69 -8.14 -10.22 -12.61
CA GLY A 69 -9.48 -10.67 -12.27
C GLY A 69 -10.51 -10.51 -13.40
N ARG A 70 -10.20 -9.69 -14.42
CA ARG A 70 -10.97 -9.62 -15.67
C ARG A 70 -10.73 -10.80 -16.61
N GLU A 71 -9.56 -11.45 -16.55
CA GLU A 71 -9.23 -12.58 -17.40
C GLU A 71 -10.01 -13.84 -17.00
N ASN A 72 -10.23 -14.04 -15.69
CA ASN A 72 -11.01 -15.19 -15.18
C ASN A 72 -12.52 -15.10 -15.44
N ASN A 73 -13.06 -13.92 -15.78
CA ASN A 73 -14.49 -13.73 -16.07
C ASN A 73 -14.86 -13.89 -17.56
N GLN A 74 -13.90 -14.16 -18.44
CA GLN A 74 -14.16 -14.46 -19.86
C GLN A 74 -14.18 -15.96 -20.18
N SER A 75 -13.99 -16.83 -19.18
CA SER A 75 -13.94 -18.29 -19.35
C SER A 75 -15.10 -19.05 -18.68
N GLN A 76 -16.23 -18.38 -18.40
CA GLN A 76 -17.48 -19.05 -18.02
C GLN A 76 -18.57 -18.85 -19.07
#